data_AF-A0A531MU91-F1
#
_entry.id   AF-A0A531MU91-F1
#
_cell.length_a   1.000
_cell.length_b   1.000
_cell.length_c   1.000
_cell.angle_alpha   90.00
_cell.angle_beta   90.00
_cell.angle_gamma   90.00
#
_symmetry.space_group_name_H-M   'P 1'
#
loop_
_entity.id
_entity.type
_entity.pdbx_description
1 polymer ?
#
loop_
_entity_poly.entity_id
_entity_poly.type
_entity_poly.pdbx_seq_one_letter_code
_entity_poly.pdbx_strand_id
1 'polypeptide(L)'
;MIRRDFSERDIHMALDGELPADERAAYDAWLDANPEMKARSVRFTADREALRAAFAGVLDEPVPARLRKVVLGEAPVKAAVPRSRWWL
;
A
#
# COMPACT_ATOMS: atom_id res chain seq x y z
N MET A 1 -28.03 14.55 9.17
CA MET A 1 -26.73 14.12 8.61
C MET A 1 -26.71 12.62 8.60
N ILE A 2 -26.57 11.99 7.43
CA ILE A 2 -26.47 10.54 7.32
C ILE A 2 -25.10 10.17 7.89
N ARG A 3 -25.07 9.40 8.98
CA ARG A 3 -23.83 8.84 9.54
C ARG A 3 -23.28 7.89 8.48
N ARG A 4 -22.11 8.20 7.92
CA ARG A 4 -21.41 7.26 7.05
C ARG A 4 -20.94 6.08 7.90
N ASP A 5 -21.29 4.88 7.47
CA ASP A 5 -20.77 3.67 8.09
C ASP A 5 -19.34 3.45 7.58
N PHE A 6 -18.40 3.38 8.53
CA PHE A 6 -17.01 3.07 8.25
C PHE A 6 -16.79 1.56 8.29
N SER A 7 -15.78 1.11 7.57
CA SER A 7 -15.46 -0.29 7.35
C SER A 7 -13.95 -0.53 7.43
N GLU A 8 -13.56 -1.79 7.29
CA GLU A 8 -12.14 -2.18 7.18
C GLU A 8 -11.43 -1.49 6.01
N ARG A 9 -12.14 -1.21 4.91
CA ARG A 9 -11.59 -0.45 3.78
C ARG A 9 -11.15 0.94 4.21
N ASP A 10 -11.92 1.60 5.06
CA ASP A 10 -11.60 2.95 5.54
C ASP A 10 -10.39 2.94 6.49
N ILE A 11 -10.14 1.82 7.18
CA ILE A 11 -8.88 1.60 7.92
C ILE A 11 -7.70 1.60 6.97
N HIS A 12 -7.77 0.87 5.85
CA HIS A 12 -6.71 0.89 4.85
C HIS A 12 -6.53 2.28 4.21
N MET A 13 -7.63 2.96 3.86
CA MET A 13 -7.55 4.34 3.37
C MET A 13 -6.85 5.27 4.36
N ALA A 14 -7.15 5.17 5.66
CA ALA A 14 -6.48 5.96 6.69
C ALA A 14 -4.98 5.62 6.79
N LEU A 15 -4.61 4.34 6.70
CA LEU A 15 -3.21 3.88 6.73
C LEU A 15 -2.40 4.31 5.50
N ASP A 16 -3.05 4.40 4.36
CA ASP A 16 -2.47 4.81 3.08
C ASP A 16 -2.44 6.34 2.93
N GLY A 17 -3.11 7.08 3.81
CA GLY A 17 -3.22 8.55 3.74
C GLY A 17 -4.28 9.05 2.76
N GLU A 18 -5.16 8.16 2.31
CA GLU A 18 -6.22 8.39 1.31
C GLU A 18 -7.58 8.72 1.95
N LEU A 19 -7.68 8.74 3.28
CA LEU A 19 -8.91 9.13 3.97
C LEU A 19 -9.12 10.66 3.85
N PRO A 20 -10.28 11.13 3.34
CA PRO A 20 -10.57 12.56 3.27
C PRO A 20 -10.49 13.25 4.63
N ALA A 21 -9.92 14.45 4.66
CA ALA A 21 -9.66 15.18 5.90
C ALA A 21 -10.95 15.55 6.67
N ASP A 22 -12.05 15.80 5.96
CA ASP A 22 -13.38 16.06 6.52
C ASP A 22 -14.02 14.82 7.17
N GLU A 23 -13.56 13.62 6.81
CA GLU A 23 -14.05 12.36 7.39
C GLU A 23 -13.22 11.90 8.59
N ARG A 24 -12.03 12.47 8.80
CA ARG A 24 -11.08 12.05 9.84
C ARG A 24 -11.70 12.04 11.25
N ALA A 25 -12.41 13.11 11.60
CA ALA A 25 -13.02 13.23 12.93
C ALA A 25 -14.14 12.18 13.15
N ALA A 26 -14.92 11.87 12.11
CA ALA A 26 -15.96 10.86 12.18
C ALA A 26 -15.37 9.43 12.23
N TYR A 27 -14.27 9.19 11.51
CA TYR A 27 -13.52 7.93 11.55
C TYR A 27 -12.90 7.67 12.92
N ASP A 28 -12.26 8.67 13.53
CA ASP A 28 -11.65 8.55 14.86
C ASP A 28 -12.74 8.24 15.91
N ALA A 29 -13.89 8.93 15.85
CA ALA A 29 -15.03 8.63 16.72
C ALA A 29 -15.61 7.22 16.50
N TRP A 30 -15.61 6.74 15.25
CA TRP A 30 -16.01 5.37 14.93
C TRP A 30 -15.03 4.35 15.50
N LEU A 31 -13.72 4.55 15.39
CA LEU A 31 -12.74 3.63 15.99
C LEU A 31 -12.88 3.55 17.52
N ASP A 32 -13.13 4.68 18.19
CA ASP A 32 -13.32 4.69 19.64
C ASP A 32 -14.60 3.98 20.08
N ALA A 33 -15.63 3.99 19.24
CA ALA A 33 -16.88 3.27 19.48
C ALA A 33 -16.82 1.77 19.09
N ASN A 34 -15.80 1.31 18.35
CA ASN A 34 -15.69 -0.06 17.82
C ASN A 34 -14.33 -0.68 18.20
N PRO A 35 -14.17 -1.23 19.42
CA PRO A 35 -12.90 -1.76 19.93
C PRO A 35 -12.28 -2.85 19.05
N GLU A 36 -13.10 -3.71 18.43
CA GLU A 36 -12.62 -4.75 17.53
C GLU A 36 -12.01 -4.17 16.25
N MET A 37 -12.58 -3.09 15.70
CA MET A 37 -12.03 -2.40 14.53
C MET A 37 -10.77 -1.61 14.89
N LYS A 38 -10.73 -1.03 16.09
CA LYS A 38 -9.52 -0.42 16.64
C LYS A 38 -8.37 -1.43 16.78
N ALA A 39 -8.67 -2.64 17.27
CA ALA A 39 -7.69 -3.72 17.35
C ALA A 39 -7.18 -4.15 15.95
N ARG A 40 -8.07 -4.23 14.95
CA ARG A 40 -7.66 -4.48 13.55
C ARG A 40 -6.76 -3.38 13.01
N SER A 41 -7.09 -2.11 13.22
CA SER A 41 -6.27 -0.96 12.80
C SER A 41 -4.85 -1.03 13.39
N VAL A 42 -4.73 -1.36 14.68
CA VAL A 42 -3.41 -1.55 15.33
C VAL A 42 -2.64 -2.70 14.71
N ARG A 43 -3.29 -3.85 14.45
CA ARG A 43 -2.66 -5.00 13.80
C ARG A 43 -2.15 -4.65 12.40
N PHE A 44 -2.96 -4.00 11.57
CA PHE A 44 -2.55 -3.60 10.23
C PHE A 44 -1.42 -2.56 10.24
N THR A 45 -1.41 -1.67 11.23
CA THR A 45 -0.27 -0.77 11.45
C THR A 45 1.01 -1.57 11.70
N ALA A 46 0.96 -2.57 12.59
CA ALA A 46 2.10 -3.43 12.86
C ALA A 46 2.56 -4.23 11.63
N ASP A 47 1.61 -4.78 10.86
CA ASP A 47 1.91 -5.50 9.61
C ASP A 47 2.59 -4.58 8.59
N ARG A 48 2.11 -3.33 8.44
CA ARG A 48 2.72 -2.32 7.57
C ARG A 48 4.14 -1.97 7.97
N GLU A 49 4.39 -1.77 9.27
CA GLU A 49 5.74 -1.49 9.78
C GLU A 49 6.68 -2.70 9.62
N ALA A 50 6.17 -3.93 9.81
CA ALA A 50 6.95 -5.14 9.59
C ALA A 50 7.37 -5.29 8.11
N LEU A 51 6.45 -5.05 7.17
CA LEU A 51 6.75 -5.04 5.74
C LEU A 51 7.76 -3.95 5.38
N ARG A 52 7.57 -2.73 5.89
CA ARG A 52 8.53 -1.62 5.72
C ARG A 52 9.91 -2.02 6.24
N ALA A 53 10.02 -2.56 7.44
CA ALA A 53 11.29 -2.98 8.01
C ALA A 53 11.98 -4.08 7.18
N ALA A 54 11.21 -5.03 6.66
CA ALA A 54 11.75 -6.13 5.85
C ALA A 54 12.25 -5.69 4.46
N PHE A 55 11.58 -4.70 3.84
CA PHE A 55 11.80 -4.36 2.43
C PHE A 55 12.34 -2.94 2.18
N ALA A 56 12.43 -2.07 3.18
CA ALA A 56 12.91 -0.70 2.99
C ALA A 56 14.31 -0.66 2.37
N GLY A 57 15.22 -1.57 2.75
CA GLY A 57 16.57 -1.64 2.21
C GLY A 57 16.64 -1.97 0.71
N VAL A 58 15.59 -2.55 0.13
CA VAL A 58 15.52 -2.82 -1.32
C VAL A 58 15.52 -1.51 -2.12
N LEU A 59 15.03 -0.41 -1.54
CA LEU A 59 15.03 0.90 -2.19
C LEU A 59 16.45 1.48 -2.36
N ASP A 60 17.40 1.02 -1.54
CA ASP A 60 18.79 1.46 -1.59
C ASP A 60 19.65 0.58 -2.53
N GLU A 61 19.10 -0.53 -3.03
CA GLU A 61 19.80 -1.40 -3.96
C GLU A 61 19.96 -0.76 -5.34
N PRO A 62 21.10 -0.95 -6.02
CA PRO A 62 21.27 -0.43 -7.37
C PRO A 62 20.32 -1.11 -8.36
N VAL A 63 19.81 -0.32 -9.30
CA VAL A 63 18.97 -0.85 -10.39
C VAL A 63 19.73 -1.95 -11.15
N PRO A 64 19.15 -3.17 -11.29
CA PRO A 64 19.79 -4.26 -11.99
C PRO A 64 20.23 -3.86 -13.41
N ALA A 65 21.42 -4.29 -13.83
CA ALA A 65 22.02 -3.86 -15.10
C ALA A 65 21.11 -4.07 -16.33
N ARG A 66 20.32 -5.15 -16.34
CA ARG A 66 19.34 -5.44 -17.41
C ARG A 66 18.21 -4.40 -17.52
N LEU A 67 17.90 -3.69 -16.42
CA LEU A 67 16.84 -2.68 -16.34
C LEU A 67 17.36 -1.25 -16.45
N ARG A 68 18.68 -1.03 -16.35
CA ARG A 68 19.29 0.31 -16.43
C ARG A 68 18.87 1.08 -17.69
N LYS A 69 18.86 0.42 -18.85
CA LYS A 69 18.50 1.06 -20.13
C LYS A 69 17.05 1.56 -20.15
N VAL A 70 16.13 0.77 -19.57
CA VAL A 70 14.71 1.13 -19.48
C VAL A 70 14.51 2.32 -18.54
N VAL A 71 15.20 2.33 -17.39
CA VAL A 71 15.13 3.42 -16.41
C VAL A 71 15.74 4.72 -16.96
N LEU A 72 16.82 4.62 -17.74
CA LEU A 72 17.49 5.78 -18.37
C LEU A 72 16.79 6.27 -19.64
N GLY A 73 15.66 5.68 -20.04
CA GLY A 73 14.91 6.08 -21.22
C GLY A 73 15.58 5.72 -22.55
N GLU A 74 16.60 4.85 -22.53
CA GLU A 74 17.19 4.32 -23.75
C GLU A 74 16.18 3.38 -24.42
N ALA A 75 15.84 3.67 -25.68
CA ALA A 75 14.86 2.91 -26.43
C ALA A 75 15.23 1.41 -26.42
N PRO A 76 14.34 0.53 -25.94
CA PRO A 76 14.63 -0.89 -25.91
C PRO A 76 14.78 -1.39 -27.35
N VAL A 77 15.92 -2.02 -27.65
CA VAL A 77 15.99 -2.92 -28.82
C VAL A 77 14.92 -3.97 -28.57
N LYS A 78 13.89 -4.04 -29.42
CA LYS A 78 12.78 -4.98 -29.29
C LYS A 78 13.30 -6.41 -29.27
N ALA A 79 13.55 -6.95 -28.08
CA ALA A 79 13.80 -8.37 -27.88
C ALA A 79 12.46 -9.05 -27.64
N ALA A 80 12.14 -10.05 -28.46
CA ALA A 80 10.95 -10.88 -28.27
C ALA A 80 11.05 -11.60 -26.91
N VAL A 81 10.14 -11.28 -26.00
CA VAL A 81 10.07 -11.94 -24.69
C VAL A 81 9.21 -13.19 -24.82
N PRO A 82 9.70 -14.40 -24.50
CA PRO A 82 8.87 -15.59 -24.45
C PRO A 82 7.86 -15.44 -23.30
N ARG A 83 6.58 -15.63 -23.61
CA ARG A 83 5.49 -15.52 -22.63
C ARG A 83 5.69 -16.58 -21.54
N SER A 84 5.90 -16.15 -20.30
CA SER A 84 5.97 -17.03 -19.14
C SER A 84 4.65 -17.76 -18.92
N ARG A 85 4.70 -19.10 -18.83
CA ARG A 85 3.56 -20.02 -18.66
C ARG A 85 2.97 -20.04 -17.24
N TRP A 86 3.21 -19.02 -16.43
CA TRP A 86 2.76 -18.98 -15.03
C TRP A 86 1.35 -18.41 -14.87
N TRP A 87 0.71 -18.09 -16.00
CA TRP A 87 -0.65 -17.55 -16.10
C TRP A 87 -1.51 -18.36 -17.09
N LEU A 88 -1.14 -19.63 -17.35
CA LEU A 88 -1.91 -20.59 -18.16
C LEU A 88 -2.21 -21.83 -17.33
#